data_AF-A0A382JGL5-F1
#
_entry.id   AF-A0A382JGL5-F1
#
_cell.length_a   1.000
_cell.length_b   1.000
_cell.length_c   1.000
_cell.angle_alpha   90.00
_cell.angle_beta   90.00
_cell.angle_gamma   90.00
#
_symmetry.space_group_name_H-M   'P 1'
#
loop_
_entity.id
_entity.type
_entity.pdbx_description
1 polymer ?
#
loop_
_entity_poly.entity_id
_entity_poly.type
_entity_poly.pdbx_seq_one_letter_code
_entity_poly.pdbx_strand_id
1 'polypeptide(L)'
;CIPTADSQSSRFERIVRNIRIGTDEAIEDEDGGIIKLDVLDHDIQVRMKNMQLGPPTIREANGAEHPSLPLECRLRKLTYMSPVYLDFTIHRDDLPQPIVEEKVQVGSVPIMIRSRRCNLNPAHIDPNRNLSPEQSEEDMEHYQTLLQGRGEDPYDPGGYFIINGTERALISMEDLAPNRVTVEMNKRYARKTEVAKIFSQKDGVRKPLTVEKRKDGMLMVKISSAGTTPIPVVLLMRALGIDNDQEIFQAIAGPTETFKFIVANLNEVKDNDEYNVENQEEAMQWLEKKFAAGQQKEYREQRIQNLLDKELLPHLESPLSEKDKQKCLDDGDDPAEVKRTRNRKK
;
A
#
# COMPACT_ATOMS: atom_id res chain seq x y z
N CYS A 1 7.62 3.20 12.52
CA CYS A 1 6.28 2.97 11.93
C CYS A 1 5.23 3.92 12.50
N ILE A 2 5.11 4.01 13.82
CA ILE A 2 4.26 4.99 14.53
C ILE A 2 5.06 6.30 14.67
N PRO A 3 4.44 7.49 14.51
CA PRO A 3 5.14 8.76 14.66
C PRO A 3 5.74 8.88 16.07
N THR A 4 7.04 9.17 16.12
CA THR A 4 7.66 9.77 17.29
C THR A 4 7.14 11.21 17.42
N ALA A 5 7.14 11.80 18.62
CA ALA A 5 6.64 13.16 18.85
C ALA A 5 7.20 14.18 17.84
N ASP A 6 8.43 13.94 17.39
CA ASP A 6 9.01 14.51 16.18
C ASP A 6 9.29 13.38 15.17
N SER A 7 8.63 13.36 14.01
CA SER A 7 9.21 12.84 12.75
C SER A 7 8.19 12.80 11.62
N GLN A 8 8.36 13.77 10.71
CA GLN A 8 7.75 13.87 9.39
C GLN A 8 8.02 12.66 8.45
N SER A 9 8.62 11.58 8.96
CA SER A 9 9.08 10.40 8.19
C SER A 9 8.44 9.07 8.60
N SER A 10 7.44 9.08 9.50
CA SER A 10 6.75 7.85 9.89
C SER A 10 5.87 7.30 8.74
N ARG A 11 5.70 5.98 8.66
CA ARG A 11 4.80 5.36 7.66
C ARG A 11 3.37 5.88 7.81
N PHE A 12 2.93 6.14 9.04
CA PHE A 12 1.63 6.71 9.33
C PHE A 12 1.49 8.15 8.80
N GLU A 13 2.50 8.99 9.04
CA GLU A 13 2.54 10.35 8.48
C GLU A 13 2.54 10.31 6.94
N ARG A 14 3.29 9.39 6.32
CA ARG A 14 3.26 9.19 4.87
C ARG A 14 1.87 8.79 4.37
N ILE A 15 1.15 7.94 5.11
CA ILE A 15 -0.23 7.58 4.75
C ILE A 15 -1.12 8.83 4.78
N VAL A 16 -1.09 9.60 5.87
CA VAL A 16 -1.89 10.82 6.03
C VAL A 16 -1.57 11.83 4.93
N ARG A 17 -0.29 12.09 4.67
CA ARG A 17 0.17 12.97 3.60
C ARG A 17 -0.24 12.50 2.21
N ASN A 18 -0.42 11.19 2.00
CA ASN A 18 -0.86 10.62 0.73
C ASN A 18 -2.39 10.53 0.58
N ILE A 19 -3.18 10.93 1.59
CA ILE A 19 -4.65 10.93 1.46
C ILE A 19 -5.06 11.97 0.42
N ARG A 20 -5.75 11.51 -0.63
CA ARG A 20 -6.35 12.34 -1.67
C ARG A 20 -7.79 11.90 -1.83
N ILE A 21 -8.74 12.78 -1.50
CA ILE A 21 -10.17 12.53 -1.63
C ILE A 21 -10.78 13.72 -2.38
N GLY A 22 -11.63 13.44 -3.37
CA GLY A 22 -12.28 14.47 -4.19
C GLY A 22 -11.36 15.15 -5.21
N THR A 23 -10.13 14.65 -5.40
CA THR A 23 -9.21 15.15 -6.43
C THR A 23 -8.26 14.04 -6.89
N ASP A 24 -8.11 13.91 -8.22
CA ASP A 24 -7.11 13.04 -8.85
C ASP A 24 -5.79 13.78 -9.12
N GLU A 25 -5.73 15.07 -8.80
CA GLU A 25 -4.53 15.90 -8.96
C GLU A 25 -3.44 15.44 -7.97
N ALA A 26 -2.25 15.17 -8.51
CA ALA A 26 -1.05 14.85 -7.74
C ALA A 26 -0.46 16.14 -7.13
N ILE A 27 -1.08 16.60 -6.04
CA ILE A 27 -0.58 17.76 -5.30
C ILE A 27 0.53 17.25 -4.35
N GLU A 28 1.79 17.55 -4.63
CA GLU A 28 2.93 17.34 -3.73
C GLU A 28 3.30 18.68 -3.07
N ASP A 29 2.49 19.12 -2.11
CA ASP A 29 2.77 20.30 -1.27
C ASP A 29 3.19 19.91 0.16
N GLU A 30 3.83 20.86 0.85
CA GLU A 30 4.19 20.73 2.27
C GLU A 30 2.95 20.79 3.18
N ASP A 31 1.77 21.08 2.61
CA ASP A 31 0.51 21.24 3.34
C ASP A 31 -0.22 19.91 3.62
N GLY A 32 0.31 18.79 3.11
CA GLY A 32 -0.05 17.44 3.56
C GLY A 32 -1.20 16.78 2.80
N GLY A 33 -2.05 16.04 3.51
CA GLY A 33 -3.22 15.36 2.94
C GLY A 33 -4.29 16.35 2.49
N ILE A 34 -5.07 16.04 1.45
CA ILE A 34 -6.17 16.91 0.97
C ILE A 34 -7.46 16.11 0.81
N ILE A 35 -8.54 16.72 1.31
CA ILE A 35 -9.92 16.32 1.06
C ILE A 35 -10.62 17.52 0.43
N LYS A 36 -10.95 17.44 -0.86
CA LYS A 36 -11.84 18.40 -1.52
C LYS A 36 -13.29 17.91 -1.38
N LEU A 37 -14.17 18.81 -0.96
CA LEU A 37 -15.59 18.56 -0.77
C LEU A 37 -16.37 19.59 -1.59
N ASP A 38 -17.25 19.09 -2.45
CA ASP A 38 -18.16 19.93 -3.25
C ASP A 38 -19.52 19.92 -2.55
N VAL A 39 -19.82 20.97 -1.79
CA VAL A 39 -21.08 21.05 -1.00
C VAL A 39 -21.87 22.27 -1.43
N LEU A 40 -23.00 22.02 -2.10
CA LEU A 40 -24.16 22.92 -2.24
C LEU A 40 -23.83 24.41 -2.50
N ASP A 41 -22.81 24.69 -3.33
CA ASP A 41 -22.34 26.02 -3.81
C ASP A 41 -21.03 26.56 -3.20
N HIS A 42 -20.30 25.78 -2.39
CA HIS A 42 -18.96 26.15 -1.90
C HIS A 42 -17.94 25.04 -2.11
N ASP A 43 -16.75 25.39 -2.61
CA ASP A 43 -15.62 24.47 -2.59
C ASP A 43 -14.95 24.56 -1.21
N ILE A 44 -14.90 23.42 -0.53
CA ILE A 44 -14.25 23.28 0.77
C ILE A 44 -13.04 22.37 0.60
N GLN A 45 -11.86 22.88 0.92
CA GLN A 45 -10.63 22.10 0.92
C GLN A 45 -10.10 21.94 2.34
N VAL A 46 -10.07 20.69 2.81
CA VAL A 46 -9.52 20.35 4.12
C VAL A 46 -8.11 19.78 3.92
N ARG A 47 -7.12 20.47 4.48
CA ARG A 47 -5.74 20.03 4.58
C ARG A 47 -5.47 19.39 5.93
N MET A 48 -4.67 18.33 5.94
CA MET A 48 -4.31 17.61 7.17
C MET A 48 -2.82 17.33 7.24
N LYS A 49 -2.21 17.60 8.40
CA LYS A 49 -0.78 17.39 8.64
C LYS A 49 -0.49 17.07 10.11
N ASN A 50 0.76 16.71 10.38
CA ASN A 50 1.31 16.54 11.72
C ASN A 50 0.54 15.52 12.58
N MET A 51 0.52 14.26 12.15
CA MET A 51 -0.10 13.21 12.97
C MET A 51 0.72 12.94 14.23
N GLN A 52 0.10 13.12 15.39
CA GLN A 52 0.71 12.86 16.70
C GLN A 52 -0.04 11.78 17.44
N LEU A 53 0.71 10.88 18.08
CA LEU A 53 0.16 9.89 19.00
C LEU A 53 0.40 10.37 20.43
N GLY A 54 -0.68 10.52 21.19
CA GLY A 54 -0.62 10.88 22.60
C GLY A 54 -0.02 9.79 23.50
N PRO A 55 -0.05 9.99 24.82
CA PRO A 55 0.12 8.91 25.79
C PRO A 55 -1.19 8.12 25.95
N PRO A 56 -1.15 6.83 26.32
CA PRO A 56 -2.34 6.08 26.71
C PRO A 56 -3.12 6.75 27.85
N THR A 57 -4.38 7.06 27.60
CA THR A 57 -5.28 7.73 28.56
C THR A 57 -6.64 7.03 28.62
N ILE A 58 -7.31 7.14 29.77
CA ILE A 58 -8.71 6.78 29.96
C ILE A 58 -9.51 8.08 30.08
N ARG A 59 -10.60 8.17 29.33
CA ARG A 59 -11.58 9.25 29.43
C ARG A 59 -12.81 8.73 30.15
N GLU A 60 -13.12 9.35 31.27
CA GLU A 60 -14.26 9.01 32.13
C GLU A 60 -15.56 9.62 31.60
N ALA A 61 -16.71 9.13 32.11
CA ALA A 61 -18.04 9.60 31.69
C ALA A 61 -18.27 11.10 31.97
N ASN A 62 -17.57 11.67 32.95
CA ASN A 62 -17.58 13.10 33.27
C ASN A 62 -16.66 13.94 32.37
N GLY A 63 -15.95 13.30 31.42
CA GLY A 63 -14.98 13.95 30.54
C GLY A 63 -13.60 14.16 31.14
N ALA A 64 -13.35 13.71 32.37
CA ALA A 64 -12.00 13.75 32.94
C ALA A 64 -11.09 12.74 32.25
N GLU A 65 -9.84 13.12 32.01
CA GLU A 65 -8.83 12.25 31.41
C GLU A 65 -7.68 12.01 32.39
N HIS A 66 -7.24 10.75 32.47
CA HIS A 66 -6.06 10.39 33.26
C HIS A 66 -5.21 9.34 32.52
N PRO A 67 -3.92 9.21 32.87
CA PRO A 67 -3.06 8.17 32.30
C PRO A 67 -3.64 6.79 32.56
N SER A 68 -3.64 5.94 31.53
CA SER A 68 -4.16 4.58 31.66
C SER A 68 -3.06 3.61 32.12
N LEU A 69 -3.41 2.70 33.02
CA LEU A 69 -2.52 1.61 33.43
C LEU A 69 -3.02 0.28 32.87
N PRO A 70 -2.13 -0.63 32.44
CA PRO A 70 -2.55 -1.91 31.89
C PRO A 70 -3.44 -2.72 32.86
N LEU A 71 -3.07 -2.83 34.14
CA LEU A 71 -3.88 -3.46 35.19
C LEU A 71 -5.29 -2.88 35.28
N GLU A 72 -5.41 -1.56 35.24
CA GLU A 72 -6.70 -0.88 35.26
C GLU A 72 -7.56 -1.27 34.05
N CYS A 73 -6.96 -1.29 32.85
CA CYS A 73 -7.66 -1.72 31.65
C CYS A 73 -8.12 -3.19 31.72
N ARG A 74 -7.32 -4.08 32.32
CA ARG A 74 -7.70 -5.49 32.56
C ARG A 74 -8.94 -5.58 33.45
N LEU A 75 -8.89 -4.94 34.62
CA LEU A 75 -9.94 -5.06 35.64
C LEU A 75 -11.25 -4.41 35.20
N ARG A 76 -11.18 -3.24 34.57
CA ARG A 76 -12.36 -2.45 34.15
C ARG A 76 -12.91 -2.85 32.78
N LYS A 77 -12.34 -3.88 32.14
CA LYS A 77 -12.69 -4.30 30.77
C LYS A 77 -12.55 -3.19 29.73
N LEU A 78 -11.54 -2.33 29.90
CA LEU A 78 -11.23 -1.24 28.97
C LEU A 78 -10.18 -1.69 27.94
N THR A 79 -10.06 -0.91 26.87
CA THR A 79 -9.00 -1.10 25.87
C THR A 79 -7.84 -0.16 26.20
N TYR A 80 -6.63 -0.70 26.26
CA TYR A 80 -5.42 0.10 26.48
C TYR A 80 -5.00 0.78 25.17
N MET A 81 -5.41 2.03 25.00
CA MET A 81 -5.26 2.78 23.76
C MET A 81 -4.74 4.19 24.01
N SER A 82 -4.12 4.76 22.97
CA SER A 82 -3.67 6.13 22.94
C SER A 82 -4.47 6.95 21.92
N PRO A 83 -4.87 8.18 22.24
CA PRO A 83 -5.49 9.09 21.29
C PRO A 83 -4.52 9.48 20.18
N VAL A 84 -5.06 9.65 18.98
CA VAL A 84 -4.37 10.14 17.79
C VAL A 84 -4.87 11.54 17.49
N TYR A 85 -3.95 12.47 17.34
CA TYR A 85 -4.21 13.87 17.03
C TYR A 85 -3.70 14.22 15.63
N LEU A 86 -4.42 15.10 14.94
CA LEU A 86 -4.07 15.66 13.64
C LEU A 86 -4.35 17.16 13.62
N ASP A 87 -3.55 17.90 12.86
CA ASP A 87 -3.78 19.32 12.59
C ASP A 87 -4.56 19.45 11.28
N PHE A 88 -5.61 20.27 11.28
CA PHE A 88 -6.44 20.55 10.13
C PHE A 88 -6.36 22.02 9.72
N THR A 89 -6.38 22.27 8.41
CA THR A 89 -6.49 23.61 7.84
C THR A 89 -7.60 23.59 6.80
N ILE A 90 -8.68 24.30 7.06
CA ILE A 90 -9.89 24.30 6.25
C ILE A 90 -9.92 25.60 5.45
N HIS A 91 -9.81 25.47 4.13
CA HIS A 91 -10.03 26.54 3.18
C HIS A 91 -11.48 26.47 2.69
N ARG A 92 -12.17 27.60 2.75
CA ARG A 92 -13.51 27.77 2.19
C ARG A 92 -13.55 29.03 1.36
N ASP A 93 -14.19 28.98 0.20
CA ASP A 93 -14.22 30.13 -0.71
C ASP A 93 -14.96 31.36 -0.16
N ASP A 94 -15.88 31.15 0.79
CA ASP A 94 -16.63 32.22 1.43
C ASP A 94 -15.83 32.97 2.51
N LEU A 95 -14.66 32.45 2.90
CA LEU A 95 -13.81 33.04 3.93
C LEU A 95 -12.45 33.46 3.38
N PRO A 96 -11.98 34.70 3.67
CA PRO A 96 -10.70 35.18 3.16
C PRO A 96 -9.49 34.53 3.83
N GLN A 97 -9.66 33.89 4.99
CA GLN A 97 -8.60 33.21 5.73
C GLN A 97 -8.99 31.77 6.06
N PRO A 98 -8.03 30.82 6.01
CA PRO A 98 -8.29 29.44 6.38
C PRO A 98 -8.54 29.30 7.88
N ILE A 99 -9.42 28.37 8.24
CA ILE A 99 -9.65 27.98 9.63
C ILE A 99 -8.61 26.93 10.01
N VAL A 100 -7.81 27.20 11.05
CA VAL A 100 -6.77 26.29 11.54
C VAL A 100 -7.22 25.66 12.85
N GLU A 101 -7.25 24.33 12.90
CA GLU A 101 -7.61 23.54 14.07
C GLU A 101 -6.42 22.62 14.40
N GLU A 102 -5.74 22.90 15.52
CA GLU A 102 -4.57 22.13 15.96
C GLU A 102 -4.97 21.01 16.93
N LYS A 103 -4.27 19.87 16.86
CA LYS A 103 -4.44 18.72 17.78
C LYS A 103 -5.88 18.22 17.91
N VAL A 104 -6.57 18.07 16.79
CA VAL A 104 -7.90 17.46 16.77
C VAL A 104 -7.77 15.95 16.94
N GLN A 105 -8.46 15.37 17.92
CA GLN A 105 -8.47 13.92 18.12
C GLN A 105 -9.30 13.23 17.03
N VAL A 106 -8.67 12.39 16.21
CA VAL A 106 -9.32 11.68 15.10
C VAL A 106 -9.68 10.23 15.43
N GLY A 107 -9.07 9.68 16.48
CA GLY A 107 -9.30 8.30 16.89
C GLY A 107 -8.33 7.87 17.97
N SER A 108 -8.24 6.56 18.18
CA SER A 108 -7.35 5.96 19.16
C SER A 108 -6.72 4.68 18.62
N VAL A 109 -5.47 4.40 19.00
CA VAL A 109 -4.71 3.23 18.57
C VAL A 109 -4.36 2.39 19.81
N PRO A 110 -4.66 1.07 19.82
CA PRO A 110 -4.22 0.19 20.89
C PRO A 110 -2.70 0.18 21.02
N ILE A 111 -2.20 0.29 22.26
CA ILE A 111 -0.77 0.31 22.53
C ILE A 111 -0.32 -1.04 23.07
N MET A 112 0.81 -1.52 22.54
CA MET A 112 1.41 -2.77 22.99
C MET A 112 2.06 -2.58 24.35
N ILE A 113 1.81 -3.50 25.28
CA ILE A 113 2.38 -3.50 26.63
C ILE A 113 3.91 -3.62 26.53
N ARG A 114 4.62 -2.87 27.39
CA ARG A 114 6.10 -2.67 27.37
C ARG A 114 6.68 -1.96 26.13
N SER A 115 5.88 -1.60 25.12
CA SER A 115 6.38 -0.84 23.98
C SER A 115 6.87 0.55 24.38
N ARG A 116 7.62 1.22 23.50
CA ARG A 116 8.12 2.59 23.71
C ARG A 116 7.02 3.62 24.00
N ARG A 117 5.76 3.37 23.63
CA ARG A 117 4.61 4.26 23.89
C ARG A 117 3.77 3.84 25.09
N CYS A 118 4.09 2.71 25.72
CA CYS A 118 3.40 2.28 26.93
C CYS A 118 3.78 3.20 28.11
N ASN A 119 2.82 3.43 29.01
CA ASN A 119 3.04 4.15 30.27
C ASN A 119 3.94 3.37 31.25
N LEU A 120 4.10 2.05 31.04
CA LEU A 120 5.03 1.21 31.79
C LEU A 120 6.45 1.20 31.20
N ASN A 121 6.73 1.96 30.13
CA ASN A 121 8.07 1.99 29.55
C ASN A 121 9.06 2.67 30.54
N PRO A 122 10.32 2.23 30.63
CA PRO A 122 11.34 2.87 31.47
C PRO A 122 11.50 4.38 31.25
N ALA A 123 11.19 4.88 30.05
CA ALA A 123 11.23 6.31 29.74
C ALA A 123 10.04 7.11 30.29
N HIS A 124 8.96 6.46 30.72
CA HIS A 124 7.70 7.15 31.08
C HIS A 124 7.16 6.78 32.47
N ILE A 125 7.57 5.65 33.03
CA ILE A 125 7.02 5.12 34.28
C ILE A 125 7.40 5.96 35.50
N ASP A 126 8.60 6.55 35.49
CA ASP A 126 9.06 7.52 36.48
C ASP A 126 8.86 8.95 35.91
N PRO A 127 8.05 9.79 36.56
CA PRO A 127 7.81 11.16 36.09
C PRO A 127 9.03 12.09 36.27
N ASN A 128 10.03 11.71 37.07
CA ASN A 128 11.15 12.58 37.40
C ASN A 128 12.37 12.40 36.49
N ARG A 129 12.57 11.20 35.95
CA ARG A 129 13.72 10.87 35.10
C ARG A 129 13.44 9.67 34.20
N ASN A 130 14.16 9.60 33.09
CA ASN A 130 14.16 8.41 32.24
C ASN A 130 15.06 7.35 32.85
N LEU A 131 14.60 6.10 32.89
CA LEU A 131 15.37 4.97 33.40
C LEU A 131 16.02 4.20 32.26
N SER A 132 17.23 3.68 32.50
CA SER A 132 17.95 2.81 31.57
C SER A 132 18.29 1.44 32.20
N PRO A 133 17.30 0.55 32.38
CA PRO A 133 17.49 -0.76 33.05
C PRO A 133 18.54 -1.65 32.38
N GLU A 134 18.82 -1.45 31.10
CA GLU A 134 19.82 -2.21 30.35
C GLU A 134 21.28 -1.81 30.68
N GLN A 135 21.47 -0.61 31.25
CA GLN A 135 22.79 -0.02 31.47
C GLN A 135 23.17 0.09 32.96
N SER A 136 22.17 0.16 33.86
CA SER A 136 22.38 0.36 35.29
C SER A 136 21.52 -0.60 36.10
N GLU A 137 22.15 -1.33 37.03
CA GLU A 137 21.46 -2.22 37.97
C GLU A 137 20.53 -1.44 38.92
N GLU A 138 20.93 -0.24 39.35
CA GLU A 138 20.10 0.63 40.20
C GLU A 138 18.80 1.05 39.48
N ASP A 139 18.90 1.40 38.19
CA ASP A 139 17.73 1.76 37.39
C ASP A 139 16.83 0.54 37.13
N MET A 140 17.42 -0.65 37.02
CA MET A 140 16.66 -1.89 36.90
C MET A 140 15.89 -2.20 38.18
N GLU A 141 16.50 -2.14 39.35
CA GLU A 141 15.83 -2.35 40.64
C GLU A 141 14.72 -1.31 40.89
N HIS A 142 15.00 -0.04 40.59
CA HIS A 142 14.01 1.03 40.69
C HIS A 142 12.83 0.81 39.74
N TYR A 143 13.11 0.40 38.50
CA TYR A 143 12.08 0.05 37.53
C TYR A 143 11.20 -1.10 38.01
N GLN A 144 11.79 -2.18 38.54
CA GLN A 144 11.03 -3.32 39.09
C GLN A 144 10.13 -2.88 40.25
N THR A 145 10.65 -2.02 41.14
CA THR A 145 9.89 -1.48 42.27
C THR A 145 8.69 -0.65 41.80
N LEU A 146 8.89 0.20 40.78
CA LEU A 146 7.80 1.00 40.19
C LEU A 146 6.72 0.11 39.56
N LEU A 147 7.10 -0.96 38.88
CA LEU A 147 6.14 -1.90 38.28
C LEU A 147 5.28 -2.58 39.34
N GLN A 148 5.91 -3.10 40.38
CA GLN A 148 5.21 -3.69 41.52
C GLN A 148 4.28 -2.67 42.18
N GLY A 149 4.73 -1.43 42.35
CA GLY A 149 3.92 -0.33 42.87
C GLY A 149 2.70 0.02 42.01
N ARG A 150 2.74 -0.29 40.71
CA ARG A 150 1.61 -0.15 39.77
C ARG A 150 0.77 -1.43 39.63
N GLY A 151 1.12 -2.49 40.38
CA GLY A 151 0.43 -3.78 40.37
C GLY A 151 0.75 -4.65 39.15
N GLU A 152 1.89 -4.41 38.49
CA GLU A 152 2.37 -5.18 37.35
C GLU A 152 3.50 -6.11 37.78
N ASP A 153 3.62 -7.25 37.10
CA ASP A 153 4.72 -8.20 37.33
C ASP A 153 6.01 -7.71 36.62
N PRO A 154 7.14 -7.54 37.34
CA PRO A 154 8.45 -7.27 36.73
C PRO A 154 8.86 -8.25 35.64
N TYR A 155 8.44 -9.51 35.74
CA TYR A 155 8.81 -10.58 34.81
C TYR A 155 7.86 -10.72 33.62
N ASP A 156 6.80 -9.90 33.54
CA ASP A 156 5.92 -9.87 32.38
C ASP A 156 6.70 -9.38 31.13
N PRO A 157 6.85 -10.23 30.09
CA PRO A 157 7.59 -9.88 28.88
C PRO A 157 6.92 -8.76 28.06
N GLY A 158 5.61 -8.52 28.23
CA GLY A 158 4.85 -7.63 27.36
C GLY A 158 4.70 -8.16 25.93
N GLY A 159 4.55 -7.26 24.96
CA GLY A 159 4.43 -7.65 23.55
C GLY A 159 3.02 -8.00 23.07
N TYR A 160 2.01 -7.86 23.93
CA TYR A 160 0.60 -8.06 23.63
C TYR A 160 -0.20 -6.77 23.82
N PHE A 161 -1.49 -6.79 23.46
CA PHE A 161 -2.44 -5.69 23.58
C PHE A 161 -3.54 -6.05 24.58
N ILE A 162 -4.11 -5.06 25.25
CA ILE A 162 -5.31 -5.25 26.08
C ILE A 162 -6.50 -4.62 25.35
N ILE A 163 -7.44 -5.46 24.90
CA ILE A 163 -8.66 -5.05 24.20
C ILE A 163 -9.86 -5.50 25.01
N ASN A 164 -10.67 -4.56 25.48
CA ASN A 164 -11.85 -4.81 26.32
C ASN A 164 -11.54 -5.71 27.53
N GLY A 165 -10.41 -5.46 28.20
CA GLY A 165 -9.89 -6.25 29.31
C GLY A 165 -9.27 -7.60 28.95
N THR A 166 -9.33 -8.02 27.69
CA THR A 166 -8.72 -9.28 27.23
C THR A 166 -7.35 -9.04 26.63
N GLU A 167 -6.38 -9.86 27.02
CA GLU A 167 -5.03 -9.83 26.45
C GLU A 167 -5.01 -10.52 25.09
N ARG A 168 -4.42 -9.88 24.09
CA ARG A 168 -4.36 -10.33 22.70
C ARG A 168 -2.95 -10.14 22.17
N ALA A 169 -2.30 -11.24 21.82
CA ALA A 169 -1.03 -11.22 21.11
C ALA A 169 -1.25 -11.35 19.60
N LEU A 170 -0.47 -10.61 18.81
CA LEU A 170 -0.41 -10.82 17.37
C LEU A 170 0.61 -11.92 17.09
N ILE A 171 0.15 -12.99 16.45
CA ILE A 171 1.02 -14.09 16.03
C ILE A 171 1.60 -13.73 14.66
N SER A 172 2.92 -13.81 14.53
CA SER A 172 3.60 -13.64 13.25
C SER A 172 3.11 -14.72 12.28
N MET A 173 2.56 -14.29 11.14
CA MET A 173 2.18 -15.19 10.06
C MET A 173 3.32 -15.29 9.05
N GLU A 174 3.61 -16.50 8.61
CA GLU A 174 4.46 -16.72 7.45
C GLU A 174 3.61 -16.61 6.17
N ASP A 175 4.03 -15.75 5.25
CA ASP A 175 3.42 -15.60 3.93
C ASP A 175 4.50 -15.79 2.86
N LEU A 176 4.08 -16.18 1.66
CA LEU A 176 4.97 -16.28 0.51
C LEU A 176 5.57 -14.90 0.22
N ALA A 177 6.89 -14.88 -0.02
CA ALA A 177 7.61 -13.66 -0.37
C ALA A 177 6.89 -12.93 -1.52
N PRO A 178 6.37 -11.70 -1.29
CA PRO A 178 5.73 -10.93 -2.33
C PRO A 178 6.78 -10.48 -3.35
N ASN A 179 6.33 -9.99 -4.49
CA ASN A 179 7.18 -9.40 -5.54
C ASN A 179 8.23 -10.38 -6.08
N ARG A 180 7.92 -11.68 -6.06
CA ARG A 180 8.78 -12.75 -6.55
C ARG A 180 7.99 -13.70 -7.45
N VAL A 181 8.61 -14.10 -8.57
CA VAL A 181 8.06 -15.13 -9.47
C VAL A 181 8.23 -16.49 -8.80
N THR A 182 7.12 -17.19 -8.59
CA THR A 182 7.11 -18.56 -8.06
C THR A 182 6.56 -19.49 -9.13
N VAL A 183 7.37 -20.47 -9.56
CA VAL A 183 6.99 -21.43 -10.59
C VAL A 183 6.57 -22.73 -9.93
N GLU A 184 5.37 -23.20 -10.26
CA GLU A 184 4.77 -24.42 -9.74
C GLU A 184 4.35 -25.34 -10.88
N MET A 185 4.45 -26.65 -10.68
CA MET A 185 3.85 -27.64 -11.57
C MET A 185 2.48 -28.02 -11.00
N ASN A 186 1.41 -27.52 -11.62
CA ASN A 186 0.06 -27.81 -11.18
C ASN A 186 -0.32 -29.24 -11.59
N LYS A 187 -0.69 -30.06 -10.60
CA LYS A 187 -1.14 -31.46 -10.78
C LYS A 187 -2.66 -31.56 -10.65
N ARG A 188 -3.42 -30.56 -11.10
CA ARG A 188 -4.87 -30.69 -11.20
C ARG A 188 -5.20 -31.57 -12.41
N TYR A 189 -5.93 -32.65 -12.17
CA TYR A 189 -6.23 -33.71 -13.15
C TYR A 189 -5.00 -34.53 -13.55
N ALA A 190 -5.17 -35.51 -14.45
CA ALA A 190 -4.11 -36.42 -14.91
C ALA A 190 -2.96 -35.72 -15.70
N ARG A 191 -2.91 -34.39 -15.73
CA ARG A 191 -1.97 -33.60 -16.55
C ARG A 191 -1.19 -32.63 -15.68
N LYS A 192 0.08 -32.46 -16.03
CA LYS A 192 1.01 -31.50 -15.42
C LYS A 192 0.99 -30.23 -16.26
N THR A 193 0.61 -29.09 -15.68
CA THR A 193 0.73 -27.78 -16.34
C THR A 193 1.72 -26.90 -15.58
N GLU A 194 2.63 -26.25 -16.30
CA GLU A 194 3.56 -25.27 -15.71
C GLU A 194 2.83 -23.95 -15.48
N VAL A 195 2.87 -23.45 -14.24
CA VAL A 195 2.22 -22.20 -13.85
C VAL A 195 3.20 -21.33 -13.07
N ALA A 196 3.39 -20.09 -13.49
CA ALA A 196 4.09 -19.07 -12.73
C ALA A 196 3.08 -18.15 -12.03
N LYS A 197 3.28 -17.91 -10.74
CA LYS A 197 2.47 -17.00 -9.92
C LYS A 197 3.35 -15.87 -9.40
N ILE A 198 2.80 -14.67 -9.44
CA ILE A 198 3.45 -13.46 -8.94
C ILE A 198 2.44 -12.75 -8.04
N PHE A 199 2.81 -12.52 -6.79
CA PHE A 199 2.04 -11.69 -5.87
C PHE A 199 2.66 -10.30 -5.82
N SER A 200 2.17 -9.40 -6.66
CA SER A 200 2.62 -8.02 -6.65
C SER A 200 2.01 -7.26 -5.48
N GLN A 201 2.84 -6.69 -4.61
CA GLN A 201 2.41 -5.96 -3.42
C GLN A 201 3.04 -4.57 -3.37
N LYS A 202 2.19 -3.55 -3.26
CA LYS A 202 2.57 -2.14 -3.06
C LYS A 202 1.54 -1.43 -2.20
N ASP A 203 1.98 -0.60 -1.26
CA ASP A 203 1.12 0.24 -0.41
C ASP A 203 -0.07 -0.47 0.26
N GLY A 204 0.12 -1.75 0.62
CA GLY A 204 -0.92 -2.57 1.26
C GLY A 204 -1.86 -3.28 0.27
N VAL A 205 -1.81 -2.94 -1.00
CA VAL A 205 -2.54 -3.61 -2.08
C VAL A 205 -1.73 -4.82 -2.57
N ARG A 206 -2.36 -5.99 -2.64
CA ARG A 206 -1.79 -7.24 -3.16
C ARG A 206 -2.58 -7.71 -4.38
N LYS A 207 -1.92 -7.79 -5.54
CA LYS A 207 -2.53 -8.22 -6.81
C LYS A 207 -1.82 -9.48 -7.34
N PRO A 208 -2.55 -10.61 -7.47
CA PRO A 208 -1.99 -11.84 -8.02
C PRO A 208 -2.06 -11.86 -9.55
N LEU A 209 -0.91 -12.09 -10.17
CA LEU A 209 -0.75 -12.36 -11.59
C LEU A 209 -0.39 -13.84 -11.78
N THR A 210 -1.05 -14.51 -12.71
CA THR A 210 -0.75 -15.91 -13.04
C THR A 210 -0.40 -16.02 -14.52
N VAL A 211 0.68 -16.71 -14.85
CA VAL A 211 1.06 -17.08 -16.22
C VAL A 211 1.00 -18.59 -16.32
N GLU A 212 0.11 -19.11 -17.16
CA GLU A 212 -0.09 -20.53 -17.37
C GLU A 212 0.37 -20.92 -18.77
N LYS A 213 1.15 -21.99 -18.87
CA LYS A 213 1.47 -22.63 -20.14
C LYS A 213 0.38 -23.64 -20.48
N ARG A 214 -0.34 -23.39 -21.58
CA ARG A 214 -1.36 -24.28 -22.12
C ARG A 214 -0.73 -25.46 -22.88
N LYS A 215 -1.57 -26.43 -23.26
CA LYS A 215 -1.16 -27.69 -23.92
C LYS A 215 -0.59 -27.49 -25.33
N ASP A 216 -1.08 -26.46 -26.01
CA ASP A 216 -0.60 -25.95 -27.29
C ASP A 216 0.80 -25.28 -27.18
N GLY A 217 1.29 -25.06 -25.95
CA GLY A 217 2.53 -24.33 -25.70
C GLY A 217 2.33 -22.82 -25.55
N MET A 218 1.09 -22.34 -25.59
CA MET A 218 0.77 -20.93 -25.44
C MET A 218 0.90 -20.46 -24.00
N LEU A 219 1.59 -19.34 -23.82
CA LEU A 219 1.73 -18.66 -22.54
C LEU A 219 0.58 -17.67 -22.37
N MET A 220 -0.23 -17.89 -21.35
CA MET A 220 -1.44 -17.13 -21.10
C MET A 220 -1.37 -16.46 -19.73
N VAL A 221 -1.55 -15.14 -19.72
CA VAL A 221 -1.58 -14.30 -18.53
C VAL A 221 -3.01 -14.16 -18.03
N LYS A 222 -3.22 -14.34 -16.73
CA LYS A 222 -4.48 -14.08 -16.05
C LYS A 222 -4.28 -13.02 -14.98
N ILE A 223 -4.91 -11.87 -15.20
CA ILE A 223 -4.95 -10.75 -14.26
C ILE A 223 -6.21 -10.92 -13.41
N SER A 224 -6.05 -11.36 -12.17
CA SER A 224 -7.19 -11.75 -11.31
C SER A 224 -8.17 -10.61 -11.04
N SER A 225 -7.72 -9.36 -11.10
CA SER A 225 -8.55 -8.17 -10.89
C SER A 225 -9.28 -7.68 -12.14
N ALA A 226 -8.83 -8.05 -13.34
CA ALA A 226 -9.43 -7.63 -14.60
C ALA A 226 -10.64 -8.48 -14.99
N GLY A 227 -10.54 -9.79 -14.76
CA GLY A 227 -11.53 -10.76 -15.19
C GLY A 227 -10.97 -12.18 -15.25
N THR A 228 -11.79 -13.09 -15.77
CA THR A 228 -11.44 -14.51 -15.93
C THR A 228 -10.73 -14.81 -17.24
N THR A 229 -10.85 -13.91 -18.23
CA THR A 229 -10.32 -14.09 -19.58
C THR A 229 -8.79 -14.09 -19.57
N PRO A 230 -8.14 -15.16 -20.05
CA PRO A 230 -6.69 -15.20 -20.20
C PRO A 230 -6.24 -14.40 -21.44
N ILE A 231 -5.09 -13.77 -21.35
CA ILE A 231 -4.49 -12.90 -22.36
C ILE A 231 -3.18 -13.54 -22.83
N PRO A 232 -2.92 -13.73 -24.14
CA PRO A 232 -1.62 -14.19 -24.61
C PRO A 232 -0.49 -13.25 -24.17
N VAL A 233 0.66 -13.78 -23.75
CA VAL A 233 1.80 -12.96 -23.30
C VAL A 233 2.23 -11.96 -24.38
N VAL A 234 2.33 -12.39 -25.64
CA VAL A 234 2.73 -11.52 -26.76
C VAL A 234 1.78 -10.34 -26.94
N LEU A 235 0.46 -10.57 -26.82
CA LEU A 235 -0.55 -9.51 -26.92
C LEU A 235 -0.39 -8.50 -25.77
N LEU A 236 -0.14 -8.99 -24.55
CA LEU A 236 0.09 -8.13 -23.40
C LEU A 236 1.37 -7.29 -23.55
N MET A 237 2.45 -7.87 -24.08
CA MET A 237 3.71 -7.17 -24.35
C MET A 237 3.53 -6.05 -25.38
N ARG A 238 2.70 -6.27 -26.41
CA ARG A 238 2.34 -5.22 -27.38
C ARG A 238 1.49 -4.13 -26.77
N ALA A 239 0.52 -4.46 -25.91
CA ALA A 239 -0.25 -3.46 -25.16
C ALA A 239 0.66 -2.58 -24.26
N LEU A 240 1.76 -3.16 -23.74
CA LEU A 240 2.80 -2.44 -22.99
C LEU A 240 3.73 -1.58 -23.87
N GLY A 241 3.60 -1.62 -25.21
CA GLY A 241 4.37 -0.80 -26.14
C GLY A 241 5.67 -1.44 -26.63
N ILE A 242 5.75 -2.77 -26.65
CA ILE A 242 6.80 -3.52 -27.36
C ILE A 242 6.17 -4.09 -28.63
N ASP A 243 6.21 -3.32 -29.72
CA ASP A 243 5.59 -3.70 -31.00
C ASP A 243 6.47 -4.64 -31.83
N ASN A 244 7.79 -4.49 -31.77
CA ASN A 244 8.71 -5.28 -32.59
C ASN A 244 8.86 -6.70 -32.05
N ASP A 245 8.52 -7.71 -32.86
CA ASP A 245 8.67 -9.13 -32.51
C ASP A 245 10.09 -9.49 -32.07
N GLN A 246 11.12 -8.85 -32.63
CA GLN A 246 12.50 -9.07 -32.22
C GLN A 246 12.76 -8.61 -30.78
N GLU A 247 12.16 -7.48 -30.38
CA GLU A 247 12.25 -6.97 -29.01
C GLU A 247 11.45 -7.86 -28.06
N ILE A 248 10.26 -8.32 -28.44
CA ILE A 248 9.46 -9.27 -27.64
C ILE A 248 10.27 -10.56 -27.43
N PHE A 249 10.90 -11.07 -28.48
CA PHE A 249 11.74 -12.26 -28.42
C PHE A 249 12.95 -12.08 -27.49
N GLN A 250 13.63 -10.93 -27.55
CA GLN A 250 14.75 -10.61 -26.67
C GLN A 250 14.31 -10.39 -25.21
N ALA A 251 13.14 -9.80 -24.99
CA ALA A 251 12.57 -9.55 -23.67
C ALA A 251 12.20 -10.86 -22.95
N ILE A 252 11.66 -11.83 -23.69
CA ILE A 252 11.43 -13.20 -23.20
C ILE A 252 12.77 -13.97 -23.25
N ALA A 253 13.76 -13.48 -22.50
CA ALA A 253 15.09 -14.07 -22.47
C ALA A 253 15.04 -15.46 -21.81
N GLY A 254 15.54 -16.47 -22.51
CA GLY A 254 15.64 -17.85 -22.02
C GLY A 254 16.78 -18.62 -22.68
N PRO A 255 17.11 -19.83 -22.18
CA PRO A 255 18.09 -20.69 -22.82
C PRO A 255 17.62 -21.09 -24.23
N THR A 256 18.55 -21.41 -25.14
CA THR A 256 18.29 -21.67 -26.57
C THR A 256 17.20 -22.72 -26.83
N GLU A 257 17.03 -23.66 -25.91
CA GLU A 257 15.97 -24.69 -25.95
C GLU A 257 14.56 -24.09 -25.93
N THR A 258 14.39 -22.93 -25.27
CA THR A 258 13.09 -22.27 -25.11
C THR A 258 12.66 -21.44 -26.32
N PHE A 259 13.59 -21.12 -27.23
CA PHE A 259 13.32 -20.27 -28.39
C PHE A 259 12.20 -20.79 -29.28
N LYS A 260 12.09 -22.12 -29.41
CA LYS A 260 11.01 -22.76 -30.19
C LYS A 260 9.62 -22.42 -29.65
N PHE A 261 9.47 -22.34 -28.32
CA PHE A 261 8.20 -21.99 -27.70
C PHE A 261 7.86 -20.51 -27.89
N ILE A 262 8.85 -19.63 -27.82
CA ILE A 262 8.65 -18.19 -28.01
C ILE A 262 8.22 -17.90 -29.45
N VAL A 263 8.91 -18.48 -30.44
CA VAL A 263 8.54 -18.33 -31.86
C VAL A 263 7.15 -18.91 -32.13
N ALA A 264 6.80 -20.05 -31.53
CA ALA A 264 5.45 -20.61 -31.64
C ALA A 264 4.38 -19.65 -31.09
N ASN A 265 4.64 -19.00 -29.95
CA ASN A 265 3.70 -18.03 -29.37
C ASN A 265 3.53 -16.78 -30.25
N LEU A 266 4.61 -16.29 -30.87
CA LEU A 266 4.56 -15.15 -31.80
C LEU A 266 3.73 -15.49 -33.05
N ASN A 267 3.96 -16.67 -33.65
CA ASN A 267 3.24 -17.09 -34.84
C ASN A 267 1.77 -17.37 -34.53
N GLU A 268 1.45 -18.04 -33.42
CA GLU A 268 0.07 -18.35 -33.06
C GLU A 268 -0.79 -17.08 -32.84
N VAL A 269 -0.20 -16.01 -32.30
CA VAL A 269 -0.92 -14.73 -32.17
C VAL A 269 -1.23 -14.10 -33.52
N LYS A 270 -0.38 -14.28 -34.54
CA LYS A 270 -0.62 -13.81 -35.90
C LYS A 270 -1.58 -14.70 -36.69
N ASP A 271 -1.45 -16.02 -36.53
CA ASP A 271 -2.22 -17.01 -37.28
C ASP A 271 -3.65 -17.16 -36.75
N ASN A 272 -3.90 -16.76 -35.50
CA ASN A 272 -5.21 -16.86 -34.87
C ASN A 272 -6.01 -15.56 -35.02
N ASP A 273 -7.09 -15.60 -35.79
CA ASP A 273 -8.00 -14.47 -36.02
C ASP A 273 -8.53 -13.81 -34.72
N GLU A 274 -8.60 -14.54 -33.60
CA GLU A 274 -9.03 -13.97 -32.32
C GLU A 274 -7.95 -13.06 -31.69
N TYR A 275 -6.67 -13.36 -31.90
CA TYR A 275 -5.55 -12.66 -31.27
C TYR A 275 -4.74 -11.82 -32.26
N ASN A 276 -5.13 -11.79 -33.55
CA ASN A 276 -4.43 -11.08 -34.60
C ASN A 276 -4.39 -9.57 -34.31
N VAL A 277 -3.30 -9.16 -33.67
CA VAL A 277 -2.94 -7.78 -33.39
C VAL A 277 -1.53 -7.59 -33.90
N GLU A 278 -1.24 -6.47 -34.54
CA GLU A 278 0.08 -6.09 -35.03
C GLU A 278 0.70 -5.00 -34.14
N ASN A 279 -0.10 -4.00 -33.75
CA ASN A 279 0.39 -2.80 -33.09
C ASN A 279 -0.17 -2.62 -31.66
N GLN A 280 0.45 -1.74 -30.88
CA GLN A 280 -0.03 -1.34 -29.55
C GLN A 280 -1.51 -0.92 -29.54
N GLU A 281 -1.95 -0.12 -30.51
CA GLU A 281 -3.34 0.36 -30.58
C GLU A 281 -4.34 -0.79 -30.75
N GLU A 282 -4.02 -1.77 -31.60
CA GLU A 282 -4.86 -2.95 -31.83
C GLU A 282 -4.91 -3.85 -30.59
N ALA A 283 -3.77 -4.02 -29.91
CA ALA A 283 -3.70 -4.74 -28.65
C ALA A 283 -4.57 -4.08 -27.56
N MET A 284 -4.55 -2.74 -27.47
CA MET A 284 -5.40 -1.98 -26.54
C MET A 284 -6.88 -2.13 -26.88
N GLN A 285 -7.27 -2.03 -28.16
CA GLN A 285 -8.65 -2.24 -28.60
C GLN A 285 -9.15 -3.66 -28.31
N TRP A 286 -8.28 -4.67 -28.44
CA TRP A 286 -8.61 -6.04 -28.06
C TRP A 286 -8.92 -6.15 -26.55
N LEU A 287 -8.09 -5.54 -25.71
CA LEU A 287 -8.30 -5.49 -24.26
C LEU A 287 -9.61 -4.77 -23.91
N GLU A 288 -9.89 -3.63 -24.55
CA GLU A 288 -11.15 -2.89 -24.36
C GLU A 288 -12.38 -3.74 -24.68
N LYS A 289 -12.34 -4.44 -25.83
CA LYS A 289 -13.44 -5.29 -26.29
C LYS A 289 -13.69 -6.45 -25.33
N LYS A 290 -12.64 -7.01 -24.71
CA LYS A 290 -12.75 -8.17 -23.82
C LYS A 290 -13.07 -7.80 -22.37
N PHE A 291 -12.50 -6.73 -21.83
CA PHE A 291 -12.62 -6.38 -20.40
C PHE A 291 -13.58 -5.23 -20.11
N ALA A 292 -13.94 -4.43 -21.11
CA ALA A 292 -14.78 -3.24 -20.95
C ALA A 292 -15.97 -3.21 -21.95
N ALA A 293 -16.42 -4.37 -22.42
CA ALA A 293 -17.55 -4.49 -23.34
C ALA A 293 -18.81 -3.76 -22.82
N GLY A 294 -19.49 -3.03 -23.72
CA GLY A 294 -20.74 -2.33 -23.41
C GLY A 294 -20.60 -0.94 -22.78
N GLN A 295 -19.37 -0.46 -22.57
CA GLN A 295 -19.10 0.89 -22.04
C GLN A 295 -18.76 1.89 -23.16
N GLN A 296 -18.95 3.18 -22.90
CA GLN A 296 -18.54 4.25 -23.81
C GLN A 296 -17.03 4.21 -24.08
N LYS A 297 -16.60 4.61 -25.28
CA LYS A 297 -15.22 4.48 -25.75
C LYS A 297 -14.20 5.08 -24.76
N GLU A 298 -14.44 6.31 -24.32
CA GLU A 298 -13.56 7.03 -23.40
C GLU A 298 -13.42 6.31 -22.04
N TYR A 299 -14.52 5.78 -21.50
CA TYR A 299 -14.48 4.99 -20.26
C TYR A 299 -13.74 3.66 -20.45
N ARG A 300 -13.84 3.04 -21.64
CA ARG A 300 -13.11 1.80 -21.95
C ARG A 300 -11.60 2.04 -21.96
N GLU A 301 -11.15 3.08 -22.66
CA GLU A 301 -9.75 3.47 -22.73
C GLU A 301 -9.18 3.74 -21.34
N GLN A 302 -9.86 4.58 -20.54
CA GLN A 302 -9.44 4.88 -19.16
C GLN A 302 -9.38 3.64 -18.27
N ARG A 303 -10.34 2.72 -18.42
CA ARG A 303 -10.39 1.48 -17.65
C ARG A 303 -9.24 0.53 -17.98
N ILE A 304 -8.91 0.36 -19.27
CA ILE A 304 -7.77 -0.49 -19.67
C ILE A 304 -6.45 0.16 -19.27
N GLN A 305 -6.35 1.48 -19.38
CA GLN A 305 -5.16 2.19 -18.91
C GLN A 305 -4.95 2.00 -17.40
N ASN A 306 -6.02 2.16 -16.61
CA ASN A 306 -5.99 1.90 -15.16
C ASN A 306 -5.64 0.44 -14.86
N LEU A 307 -6.10 -0.51 -15.68
CA LEU A 307 -5.75 -1.92 -15.54
C LEU A 307 -4.24 -2.16 -15.75
N LEU A 308 -3.64 -1.60 -16.80
CA LEU A 308 -2.21 -1.76 -17.07
C LEU A 308 -1.33 -1.03 -16.05
N ASP A 309 -1.82 0.09 -15.52
CA ASP A 309 -1.09 0.89 -14.53
C ASP A 309 -1.28 0.29 -13.13
N LYS A 310 -2.47 0.43 -12.53
CA LYS A 310 -2.71 0.15 -11.11
C LYS A 310 -2.87 -1.34 -10.78
N GLU A 311 -3.27 -2.17 -11.75
CA GLU A 311 -3.61 -3.58 -11.51
C GLU A 311 -2.50 -4.55 -11.95
N LEU A 312 -1.82 -4.25 -13.07
CA LEU A 312 -0.71 -5.06 -13.56
C LEU A 312 0.60 -4.67 -12.86
N LEU A 313 1.12 -5.62 -12.08
CA LEU A 313 2.41 -5.52 -11.37
C LEU A 313 2.63 -4.17 -10.65
N PRO A 314 1.70 -3.68 -9.81
CA PRO A 314 1.77 -2.36 -9.17
C PRO A 314 3.08 -2.09 -8.43
N HIS A 315 3.76 -3.12 -7.90
CA HIS A 315 5.07 -3.00 -7.25
C HIS A 315 6.21 -2.46 -8.12
N LEU A 316 6.10 -2.54 -9.46
CA LEU A 316 7.11 -2.00 -10.38
C LEU A 316 6.90 -0.51 -10.65
N GLU A 317 5.79 0.05 -10.20
CA GLU A 317 5.54 1.47 -10.33
C GLU A 317 6.30 2.26 -9.27
N SER A 318 7.15 3.18 -9.72
CA SER A 318 7.40 4.41 -8.98
C SER A 318 6.43 5.47 -9.53
N PRO A 319 5.65 6.17 -8.69
CA PRO A 319 4.85 7.28 -9.20
C PRO A 319 5.78 8.21 -10.00
N LEU A 320 5.34 8.69 -11.16
CA LEU A 320 5.90 9.94 -11.67
C LEU A 320 5.63 10.95 -10.55
N SER A 321 6.67 11.33 -9.81
CA SER A 321 6.59 12.62 -9.14
C SER A 321 6.39 13.65 -10.26
N GLU A 322 5.62 14.71 -10.00
CA GLU A 322 5.55 15.83 -10.97
C GLU A 322 6.97 16.33 -11.31
N LYS A 323 7.96 16.15 -10.43
CA LYS A 323 9.39 16.43 -10.72
C LYS A 323 9.99 15.57 -11.84
N ASP A 324 9.55 14.33 -12.02
CA ASP A 324 10.02 13.46 -13.11
C ASP A 324 9.32 13.80 -14.42
N LYS A 325 8.04 14.23 -14.38
CA LYS A 325 7.35 14.75 -15.57
C LYS A 325 7.87 16.13 -15.97
N GLN A 326 8.09 17.00 -14.99
CA GLN A 326 8.64 18.33 -15.16
C GLN A 326 10.09 18.25 -15.62
N LYS A 327 10.92 17.35 -15.07
CA LYS A 327 12.24 17.05 -15.64
C LYS A 327 12.16 16.54 -17.06
N CYS A 328 11.27 15.59 -17.38
CA CYS A 328 11.13 15.13 -18.76
C CYS A 328 10.67 16.26 -19.70
N LEU A 329 9.77 17.14 -19.26
CA LEU A 329 9.36 18.34 -20.02
C LEU A 329 10.51 19.37 -20.16
N ASP A 330 11.32 19.55 -19.11
CA ASP A 330 12.46 20.46 -19.06
C ASP A 330 13.67 19.90 -19.87
N ASP A 331 13.83 18.58 -19.93
CA ASP A 331 14.85 17.83 -20.68
C ASP A 331 14.41 17.56 -22.15
N GLY A 332 13.14 17.82 -22.50
CA GLY A 332 12.59 17.70 -23.86
C GLY A 332 12.07 16.30 -24.25
N ASP A 333 11.90 15.40 -23.29
CA ASP A 333 11.39 14.04 -23.48
C ASP A 333 9.85 14.01 -23.55
N ASP A 334 9.28 13.28 -24.52
CA ASP A 334 7.83 13.11 -24.67
C ASP A 334 7.25 12.28 -23.49
N PRO A 335 6.24 12.78 -22.76
CA PRO A 335 5.56 12.04 -21.70
C PRO A 335 5.04 10.66 -22.13
N ALA A 336 4.67 10.50 -23.41
CA ALA A 336 4.28 9.22 -23.98
C ALA A 336 5.46 8.24 -24.11
N GLU A 337 6.66 8.75 -24.40
CA GLU A 337 7.90 7.97 -24.52
C GLU A 337 8.42 7.52 -23.15
N VAL A 338 8.29 8.36 -22.12
CA VAL A 338 8.54 8.01 -20.71
C VAL A 338 7.57 6.94 -20.22
N LYS A 339 6.30 7.03 -20.62
CA LYS A 339 5.27 6.02 -20.32
C LYS A 339 5.54 4.69 -21.04
N ARG A 340 5.98 4.73 -22.30
CA ARG A 340 6.40 3.54 -23.05
C ARG A 340 7.63 2.88 -22.43
N THR A 341 8.65 3.63 -22.05
CA THR A 341 9.83 3.08 -21.35
C THR A 341 9.50 2.50 -19.96
N ARG A 342 8.48 3.03 -19.27
CA ARG A 342 7.95 2.45 -18.02
C ARG A 342 7.19 1.16 -18.25
N ASN A 343 6.28 1.14 -19.21
CA ASN A 343 5.54 -0.07 -19.55
C ASN A 343 6.48 -1.18 -20.05
N ARG A 344 7.59 -0.82 -20.71
CA ARG A 344 8.68 -1.76 -21.07
C ARG A 344 9.42 -2.36 -19.87
N LYS A 345 9.38 -1.74 -18.68
CA LYS A 345 9.96 -2.32 -17.45
C LYS A 345 9.02 -3.32 -16.76
N LYS A 346 7.70 -3.24 -17.02
CA LYS A 346 6.71 -4.23 -16.58
C LYS A 346 6.76 -5.45 -17.49
#